data_AF-A0A318HVE7-F1
#
_entry.id   AF-A0A318HVE7-F1
#
_cell.length_a   1.000
_cell.length_b   1.000
_cell.length_c   1.000
_cell.angle_alpha   90.00
_cell.angle_beta   90.00
_cell.angle_gamma   90.00
#
_symmetry.space_group_name_H-M   'P 1'
#
loop_
_entity.id
_entity.type
_entity.pdbx_description
1 polymer ?
#
loop_
_entity_poly.entity_id
_entity_poly.type
_entity_poly.pdbx_seq_one_letter_code
_entity_poly.pdbx_strand_id
1 'polypeptide(L)'
;MKRHNAFFATLLLCVMPLLGTAQTQFHNLSLDDAINLAKKENKLVFIDFYTDWCGPCKNMARQVFPQKKVGDFLNSKFVCLKLNAEKEGKELATKYNVKAYPTYVVLDTNAQPRMHASGAMNADEFIYKVEMETNPNNAPERMKRLYDAGKHTPELINNYAFYLLGHQQEEEGFKVVNNYFKTLSPKDRLKAENAFIFTRYTLNLNDEKGLFMTQNLDRFDTKSRSLIKARTQLLFRNAVYQYFSGYMWKEKKYNETDYLQLKKQIETLQLHKDYPYAPMFALIESRVKDNDLTFLSCCNREYNNLDANDRTLLILNLTRLFDTQDKTTLKQLSAFIRSHLAEMDAKTIIYAGQILSEIEQ
;
A
#
# COMPACT_ATOMS: atom_id res chain seq x y z
N MET A 1 13.12 -64.97 -26.44
CA MET A 1 12.20 -64.34 -25.46
C MET A 1 12.76 -62.97 -25.08
N LYS A 2 12.18 -61.88 -25.62
CA LYS A 2 12.65 -60.49 -25.41
C LYS A 2 12.08 -59.93 -24.10
N ARG A 3 12.94 -59.55 -23.16
CA ARG A 3 12.57 -58.85 -21.92
C ARG A 3 12.32 -57.37 -22.22
N HIS A 4 11.14 -56.87 -21.87
CA HIS A 4 10.81 -55.44 -21.92
C HIS A 4 11.11 -54.81 -20.56
N ASN A 5 11.94 -53.77 -20.55
CA ASN A 5 12.15 -52.89 -19.41
C ASN A 5 11.04 -51.83 -19.40
N ALA A 6 10.21 -51.79 -18.37
CA ALA A 6 9.23 -50.74 -18.16
C ALA A 6 9.91 -49.55 -17.44
N PHE A 7 10.04 -48.43 -18.15
CA PHE A 7 10.43 -47.14 -17.57
C PHE A 7 9.19 -46.49 -16.95
N PHE A 8 9.14 -46.38 -15.62
CA PHE A 8 8.14 -45.57 -14.93
C PHE A 8 8.59 -44.11 -14.99
N ALA A 9 7.91 -43.29 -15.79
CA ALA A 9 8.07 -41.85 -15.78
C ALA A 9 7.20 -41.25 -14.66
N THR A 10 7.83 -40.85 -13.57
CA THR A 10 7.15 -40.14 -12.47
C THR A 10 6.81 -38.72 -12.92
N LEU A 11 5.52 -38.46 -13.17
CA LEU A 11 5.00 -37.15 -13.51
C LEU A 11 5.11 -36.22 -12.29
N LEU A 12 6.09 -35.30 -12.28
CA LEU A 12 6.19 -34.23 -11.30
C LEU A 12 5.04 -33.23 -11.54
N LEU A 13 3.98 -33.32 -10.75
CA LEU A 13 2.97 -32.26 -10.66
C LEU A 13 3.59 -31.07 -9.91
N CYS A 14 4.10 -30.10 -10.66
CA CYS A 14 4.39 -28.77 -10.14
C CYS A 14 3.06 -28.09 -9.76
N VAL A 15 2.63 -28.25 -8.51
CA VAL A 15 1.60 -27.40 -7.92
C VAL A 15 2.26 -26.04 -7.65
N MET A 16 2.23 -25.14 -8.64
CA MET A 16 2.54 -23.74 -8.40
C MET A 16 1.49 -23.18 -7.42
N PRO A 17 1.89 -22.57 -6.30
CA PRO A 17 0.94 -21.82 -5.49
C PRO A 17 0.43 -20.65 -6.33
N LEU A 18 -0.88 -20.59 -6.57
CA LEU A 18 -1.52 -19.36 -7.04
C LEU A 18 -1.34 -18.30 -5.95
N LEU A 19 -0.26 -17.53 -6.04
CA LEU A 19 -0.16 -16.23 -5.42
C LEU A 19 -1.19 -15.34 -6.13
N GLY A 20 -2.42 -15.34 -5.61
CA GLY A 20 -3.47 -14.44 -6.07
C GLY A 20 -3.02 -13.01 -5.86
N THR A 21 -2.48 -12.38 -6.89
CA THR A 21 -2.35 -10.92 -6.95
C THR A 21 -3.77 -10.38 -6.95
N ALA A 22 -4.26 -9.89 -5.81
CA ALA A 22 -5.60 -9.34 -5.67
C ALA A 22 -5.73 -7.99 -6.39
N GLN A 23 -5.62 -8.02 -7.72
CA GLN A 23 -5.93 -6.92 -8.63
C GLN A 23 -7.45 -6.80 -8.78
N THR A 24 -7.94 -5.66 -9.26
CA THR A 24 -9.35 -5.51 -9.64
C THR A 24 -9.74 -6.54 -10.69
N GLN A 25 -10.81 -7.29 -10.42
CA GLN A 25 -11.34 -8.32 -11.32
C GLN A 25 -12.36 -7.68 -12.27
N PHE A 26 -11.89 -7.28 -13.44
CA PHE A 26 -12.78 -6.84 -14.52
C PHE A 26 -13.32 -8.06 -15.27
N HIS A 27 -14.65 -8.16 -15.32
CA HIS A 27 -15.36 -9.24 -15.99
C HIS A 27 -15.64 -8.86 -17.45
N ASN A 28 -15.54 -9.84 -18.33
CA ASN A 28 -16.03 -9.74 -19.71
C ASN A 28 -17.47 -10.28 -19.77
N LEU A 29 -18.43 -9.47 -19.33
CA LEU A 29 -19.85 -9.81 -19.26
C LEU A 29 -20.67 -8.71 -19.93
N SER A 30 -21.87 -9.07 -20.41
CA SER A 30 -22.88 -8.08 -20.75
C SER A 30 -23.35 -7.34 -19.48
N LEU A 31 -23.97 -6.17 -19.64
CA LEU A 31 -24.53 -5.44 -18.49
C LEU A 31 -25.61 -6.28 -17.76
N ASP A 32 -26.45 -6.99 -18.50
CA ASP A 32 -27.51 -7.82 -17.92
C ASP A 32 -26.93 -8.99 -17.12
N ASP A 33 -25.89 -9.65 -17.65
CA ASP A 33 -25.19 -10.72 -16.93
C ASP A 33 -24.46 -10.19 -15.68
N ALA A 34 -23.86 -9.00 -15.78
CA ALA A 34 -23.23 -8.35 -14.63
C ALA A 34 -24.25 -8.00 -13.54
N ILE A 35 -25.43 -7.50 -13.91
CA ILE A 35 -26.54 -7.24 -12.97
C ILE A 35 -27.04 -8.53 -12.33
N ASN A 36 -27.19 -9.60 -13.12
CA ASN A 36 -27.62 -10.90 -12.60
C ASN A 36 -26.59 -11.49 -11.62
N LEU A 37 -25.30 -11.36 -11.93
CA LEU A 37 -24.23 -11.76 -11.02
C LEU A 37 -24.22 -10.90 -9.76
N ALA A 38 -24.38 -9.58 -9.89
CA ALA A 38 -24.43 -8.65 -8.77
C ALA A 38 -25.60 -8.95 -7.83
N LYS A 39 -26.78 -9.32 -8.35
CA LYS A 39 -27.92 -9.82 -7.56
C LYS A 39 -27.56 -11.08 -6.78
N LYS A 40 -26.93 -12.05 -7.46
CA LYS A 40 -26.54 -13.33 -6.84
C LYS A 40 -25.50 -13.15 -5.73
N GLU A 41 -24.57 -12.21 -5.91
CA GLU A 41 -23.47 -11.95 -4.96
C GLU A 41 -23.80 -10.85 -3.93
N ASN A 42 -24.99 -10.25 -3.99
CA ASN A 42 -25.40 -9.10 -3.18
C ASN A 42 -24.40 -7.92 -3.29
N LYS A 43 -24.03 -7.60 -4.53
CA LYS A 43 -23.09 -6.52 -4.91
C LYS A 43 -23.78 -5.47 -5.78
N LEU A 44 -23.08 -4.37 -6.03
CA LEU A 44 -23.41 -3.38 -7.06
C LEU A 44 -22.64 -3.71 -8.35
N VAL A 45 -22.91 -2.98 -9.44
CA VAL A 45 -22.10 -3.05 -10.67
C VAL A 45 -21.23 -1.80 -10.76
N PHE A 46 -19.93 -1.95 -10.93
CA PHE A 46 -19.00 -0.86 -11.20
C PHE A 46 -18.57 -0.91 -12.67
N ILE A 47 -18.61 0.22 -13.38
CA ILE A 47 -18.21 0.32 -14.79
C ILE A 47 -17.12 1.38 -14.93
N ASP A 48 -15.96 0.99 -15.45
CA ASP A 48 -14.90 1.88 -15.93
C ASP A 48 -15.07 2.13 -17.44
N PHE A 49 -15.55 3.31 -17.82
CA PHE A 49 -15.60 3.76 -19.21
C PHE A 49 -14.28 4.42 -19.61
N TYR A 50 -13.63 3.85 -20.64
CA TYR A 50 -12.34 4.31 -21.15
C TYR A 50 -12.31 4.42 -22.68
N THR A 51 -11.20 4.94 -23.23
CA THR A 51 -10.87 4.86 -24.66
C THR A 51 -9.39 4.46 -24.85
N ASP A 52 -9.04 3.93 -26.02
CA ASP A 52 -7.69 3.40 -26.29
C ASP A 52 -6.59 4.47 -26.30
N TRP A 53 -6.96 5.72 -26.62
CA TRP A 53 -6.06 6.87 -26.69
C TRP A 53 -5.98 7.65 -25.36
N CYS A 54 -6.86 7.37 -24.40
CA CYS A 54 -6.93 8.10 -23.13
C CYS A 54 -5.72 7.80 -22.22
N GLY A 55 -4.80 8.77 -22.13
CA GLY A 55 -3.62 8.72 -21.24
C GLY A 55 -3.98 8.53 -19.75
N PRO A 56 -4.90 9.32 -19.17
CA PRO A 56 -5.35 9.15 -17.78
C PRO A 56 -5.95 7.77 -17.50
N CYS A 57 -6.70 7.18 -18.44
CA CYS A 57 -7.26 5.83 -18.31
C CYS A 57 -6.14 4.77 -18.23
N LYS A 58 -5.10 4.91 -19.06
CA LYS A 58 -3.90 4.06 -18.99
C LYS A 58 -3.13 4.24 -17.69
N ASN A 59 -3.20 5.41 -17.05
CA ASN A 59 -2.63 5.62 -15.73
C ASN A 59 -3.42 4.82 -14.67
N MET A 60 -4.74 4.96 -14.62
CA MET A 60 -5.60 4.19 -13.70
C MET A 60 -5.37 2.67 -13.84
N ALA A 61 -5.36 2.17 -15.09
CA ALA A 61 -5.17 0.76 -15.38
C ALA A 61 -3.80 0.21 -14.98
N ARG A 62 -2.73 1.03 -15.00
CA ARG A 62 -1.37 0.59 -14.66
C ARG A 62 -1.01 0.83 -13.20
N GLN A 63 -1.51 1.92 -12.61
CA GLN A 63 -1.04 2.41 -11.32
C GLN A 63 -2.08 2.27 -10.22
N VAL A 64 -3.38 2.21 -10.52
CA VAL A 64 -4.44 2.24 -9.50
C VAL A 64 -5.17 0.90 -9.38
N PHE A 65 -5.80 0.41 -10.45
CA PHE A 65 -6.55 -0.85 -10.43
C PHE A 65 -5.71 -2.11 -10.11
N PRO A 66 -4.39 -2.16 -10.43
CA PRO A 66 -3.56 -3.28 -9.99
C PRO A 66 -3.20 -3.25 -8.50
N GLN A 67 -3.43 -2.13 -7.80
CA GLN A 67 -3.09 -2.07 -6.38
C GLN A 67 -4.00 -2.98 -5.56
N LYS A 68 -3.39 -3.79 -4.70
CA LYS A 68 -4.11 -4.74 -3.84
C LYS A 68 -5.29 -4.11 -3.09
N LYS A 69 -5.09 -2.91 -2.51
CA LYS A 69 -6.14 -2.21 -1.75
C LYS A 69 -7.35 -1.85 -2.60
N VAL A 70 -7.15 -1.51 -3.88
CA VAL A 70 -8.23 -1.17 -4.81
C VAL A 70 -8.95 -2.44 -5.25
N GLY A 71 -8.22 -3.51 -5.56
CA GLY A 71 -8.80 -4.81 -5.88
C GLY A 71 -9.62 -5.38 -4.73
N ASP A 72 -9.07 -5.39 -3.51
CA ASP A 72 -9.79 -5.84 -2.30
C ASP A 72 -11.09 -5.04 -2.08
N PHE A 73 -11.04 -3.72 -2.28
CA PHE A 73 -12.20 -2.84 -2.15
C PHE A 73 -13.25 -3.12 -3.24
N LEU A 74 -12.85 -3.09 -4.50
CA LEU A 74 -13.77 -3.23 -5.62
C LEU A 74 -14.39 -4.62 -5.68
N ASN A 75 -13.57 -5.67 -5.61
CA ASN A 75 -14.03 -7.05 -5.77
C ASN A 75 -14.97 -7.49 -4.63
N SER A 76 -14.88 -6.87 -3.45
CA SER A 76 -15.76 -7.18 -2.32
C SER A 76 -17.15 -6.57 -2.42
N LYS A 77 -17.32 -5.50 -3.21
CA LYS A 77 -18.56 -4.70 -3.26
C LYS A 77 -19.20 -4.64 -4.65
N PHE A 78 -18.43 -4.91 -5.69
CA PHE A 78 -18.85 -4.69 -7.06
C PHE A 78 -18.54 -5.87 -7.98
N VAL A 79 -19.42 -6.10 -8.94
CA VAL A 79 -19.09 -6.77 -10.19
C VAL A 79 -18.52 -5.70 -11.12
N CYS A 80 -17.24 -5.79 -11.47
CA CYS A 80 -16.55 -4.74 -12.20
C CYS A 80 -16.55 -5.02 -13.71
N LEU A 81 -16.97 -4.03 -14.50
CA LEU A 81 -16.87 -4.00 -15.95
C LEU A 81 -15.87 -2.92 -16.37
N LYS A 82 -15.19 -3.15 -17.48
CA LYS A 82 -14.35 -2.17 -18.14
C LYS A 82 -14.74 -2.12 -19.61
N LEU A 83 -15.26 -0.99 -20.05
CA LEU A 83 -15.89 -0.87 -21.36
C LEU A 83 -15.26 0.28 -22.15
N ASN A 84 -14.84 0.00 -23.38
CA ASN A 84 -14.42 1.04 -24.29
C ASN A 84 -15.64 1.80 -24.80
N ALA A 85 -15.76 3.07 -24.44
CA ALA A 85 -16.92 3.92 -24.75
C ALA A 85 -17.08 4.26 -26.24
N GLU A 86 -16.09 3.96 -27.09
CA GLU A 86 -16.15 4.17 -28.54
C GLU A 86 -16.39 2.85 -29.31
N LYS A 87 -16.40 1.71 -28.61
CA LYS A 87 -16.57 0.36 -29.18
C LYS A 87 -17.73 -0.36 -28.50
N GLU A 88 -17.47 -1.47 -27.80
CA GLU A 88 -18.48 -2.31 -27.16
C GLU A 88 -19.30 -1.57 -26.08
N GLY A 89 -18.75 -0.50 -25.51
CA GLY A 89 -19.42 0.32 -24.49
C GLY A 89 -20.23 1.49 -25.04
N LYS A 90 -20.27 1.73 -26.36
CA LYS A 90 -20.81 2.98 -26.95
C LYS A 90 -22.25 3.28 -26.58
N GLU A 91 -23.13 2.29 -26.62
CA GLU A 91 -24.54 2.47 -26.28
C GLU A 91 -24.71 2.77 -24.80
N LEU A 92 -23.98 2.06 -23.93
CA LEU A 92 -24.02 2.28 -22.48
C LEU A 92 -23.39 3.62 -22.08
N ALA A 93 -22.29 4.01 -22.73
CA ALA A 93 -21.67 5.32 -22.53
C ALA A 93 -22.64 6.45 -22.87
N THR A 94 -23.42 6.30 -23.95
CA THR A 94 -24.49 7.24 -24.31
C THR A 94 -25.60 7.24 -23.26
N LYS A 95 -26.10 6.06 -22.88
CA LYS A 95 -27.17 5.89 -21.89
C LYS A 95 -26.84 6.54 -20.54
N TYR A 96 -25.59 6.40 -20.08
CA TYR A 96 -25.12 6.93 -18.81
C TYR A 96 -24.45 8.30 -18.94
N ASN A 97 -24.56 8.96 -20.09
CA ASN A 97 -24.12 10.34 -20.31
C ASN A 97 -22.61 10.56 -20.03
N VAL A 98 -21.78 9.63 -20.51
CA VAL A 98 -20.31 9.71 -20.44
C VAL A 98 -19.80 10.80 -21.39
N LYS A 99 -19.16 11.83 -20.84
CA LYS A 99 -18.67 13.01 -21.58
C LYS A 99 -17.15 13.23 -21.49
N ALA A 100 -16.46 12.48 -20.65
CA ALA A 100 -15.03 12.59 -20.40
C ALA A 100 -14.47 11.21 -20.04
N TYR A 101 -13.14 11.06 -20.01
CA TYR A 101 -12.51 9.78 -19.69
C TYR A 101 -11.33 9.95 -18.70
N PRO A 102 -11.14 9.00 -17.77
CA PRO A 102 -12.06 7.91 -17.46
C PRO A 102 -13.36 8.43 -16.82
N THR A 103 -14.46 7.70 -17.01
CA THR A 103 -15.71 7.89 -16.26
C THR A 103 -16.09 6.59 -15.56
N TYR A 104 -16.40 6.69 -14.28
CA TYR A 104 -16.87 5.59 -13.45
C TYR A 104 -18.36 5.74 -13.21
N VAL A 105 -19.09 4.66 -13.46
CA VAL A 105 -20.52 4.56 -13.15
C VAL A 105 -20.73 3.39 -12.22
N VAL A 106 -21.45 3.61 -11.12
CA VAL A 106 -21.92 2.53 -10.25
C VAL A 106 -23.41 2.39 -10.39
N LEU A 107 -23.89 1.17 -10.60
CA LEU A 107 -25.29 0.84 -10.76
C LEU A 107 -25.75 -0.06 -9.62
N ASP A 108 -27.00 0.11 -9.20
CA ASP A 108 -27.70 -0.91 -8.42
C ASP A 108 -28.20 -2.06 -9.31
N THR A 109 -28.79 -3.06 -8.67
CA THR A 109 -29.31 -4.26 -9.34
C THR A 109 -30.59 -4.00 -10.16
N ASN A 110 -31.10 -2.76 -10.16
CA ASN A 110 -32.17 -2.28 -11.04
C ASN A 110 -31.63 -1.39 -12.18
N ALA A 111 -30.31 -1.45 -12.42
CA ALA A 111 -29.58 -0.65 -13.41
C ALA A 111 -29.65 0.87 -13.19
N GLN A 112 -29.99 1.32 -11.98
CA GLN A 112 -30.06 2.75 -11.66
C GLN A 112 -28.69 3.26 -11.19
N PRO A 113 -28.23 4.42 -11.70
CA PRO A 113 -26.96 5.00 -11.29
C PRO A 113 -27.00 5.45 -9.83
N ARG A 114 -26.04 4.94 -9.05
CA ARG A 114 -25.74 5.36 -7.67
C ARG A 114 -24.58 6.35 -7.61
N MET A 115 -23.69 6.29 -8.59
CA MET A 115 -22.54 7.17 -8.73
C MET A 115 -22.25 7.41 -10.21
N HIS A 116 -21.85 8.62 -10.54
CA HIS A 116 -21.30 8.98 -11.85
C HIS A 116 -20.17 10.00 -11.64
N ALA A 117 -18.93 9.59 -11.88
CA ALA A 117 -17.75 10.41 -11.64
C ALA A 117 -16.76 10.32 -12.80
N SER A 118 -16.04 11.40 -13.08
CA SER A 118 -15.02 11.42 -14.12
C SER A 118 -13.67 11.88 -13.58
N GLY A 119 -12.59 11.45 -14.24
CA GLY A 119 -11.22 11.87 -13.95
C GLY A 119 -10.35 10.78 -13.36
N ALA A 120 -9.04 10.90 -13.60
CA ALA A 120 -8.06 10.07 -12.92
C ALA A 120 -7.80 10.60 -11.51
N MET A 121 -7.57 9.69 -10.58
CA MET A 121 -7.36 9.95 -9.16
C MET A 121 -6.40 8.91 -8.59
N ASN A 122 -5.74 9.22 -7.48
CA ASN A 122 -4.90 8.21 -6.82
C ASN A 122 -5.79 7.14 -6.14
N ALA A 123 -5.18 6.04 -5.70
CA ALA A 123 -5.94 4.91 -5.16
C ALA A 123 -6.74 5.22 -3.89
N ASP A 124 -6.26 6.10 -3.01
CA ASP A 124 -6.98 6.44 -1.78
C ASP A 124 -8.16 7.37 -2.07
N GLU A 125 -7.95 8.36 -2.94
CA GLU A 125 -9.02 9.24 -3.44
C GLU A 125 -10.10 8.45 -4.19
N PHE A 126 -9.68 7.46 -5.00
CA PHE A 126 -10.61 6.56 -5.71
C PHE A 126 -11.50 5.79 -4.76
N ILE A 127 -10.90 5.08 -3.80
CA ILE A 127 -11.64 4.30 -2.80
C ILE A 127 -12.56 5.22 -2.00
N TYR A 128 -12.07 6.38 -1.60
CA TYR A 128 -12.84 7.39 -0.88
C TYR A 128 -14.10 7.81 -1.63
N LYS A 129 -13.92 8.26 -2.87
CA LYS A 129 -15.00 8.76 -3.69
C LYS A 129 -16.08 7.70 -3.93
N VAL A 130 -15.66 6.49 -4.31
CA VAL A 130 -16.59 5.38 -4.54
C VAL A 130 -17.33 5.00 -3.26
N GLU A 131 -16.64 4.91 -2.12
CA GLU A 131 -17.27 4.53 -0.85
C GLU A 131 -18.28 5.56 -0.36
N MET A 132 -17.96 6.85 -0.46
CA MET A 132 -18.83 7.93 0.04
C MET A 132 -20.07 8.13 -0.86
N GLU A 133 -19.93 7.99 -2.17
CA GLU A 133 -21.03 8.27 -3.10
C GLU A 133 -21.97 7.08 -3.29
N THR A 134 -21.49 5.84 -3.11
CA THR A 134 -22.32 4.64 -3.40
C THR A 134 -23.10 4.13 -2.20
N ASN A 135 -22.63 4.38 -0.97
CA ASN A 135 -23.26 3.87 0.23
C ASN A 135 -24.23 4.92 0.84
N PRO A 136 -25.55 4.69 0.85
CA PRO A 136 -26.51 5.65 1.39
C PRO A 136 -26.34 5.89 2.90
N ASN A 137 -25.68 4.98 3.63
CA ASN A 137 -25.35 5.19 5.03
C ASN A 137 -24.31 6.30 5.24
N ASN A 138 -23.56 6.64 4.19
CA ASN A 138 -22.44 7.59 4.22
C ASN A 138 -22.85 9.03 3.90
N ALA A 139 -24.16 9.33 3.83
CA ALA A 139 -24.63 10.72 3.77
C ALA A 139 -24.09 11.51 4.98
N PRO A 140 -23.37 12.62 4.79
CA PRO A 140 -22.65 13.30 5.89
C PRO A 140 -23.55 13.72 7.05
N GLU A 141 -24.71 14.29 6.75
CA GLU A 141 -25.69 14.75 7.73
C GLU A 141 -26.30 13.60 8.52
N ARG A 142 -26.44 12.43 7.88
CA ARG A 142 -26.89 11.20 8.53
C ARG A 142 -25.82 10.68 9.48
N MET A 143 -24.57 10.57 9.01
CA MET A 143 -23.46 10.07 9.84
C MET A 143 -23.25 10.95 11.06
N LYS A 144 -23.18 12.28 10.86
CA LYS A 144 -23.04 13.24 11.96
C LYS A 144 -24.16 13.09 12.97
N ARG A 145 -25.42 13.08 12.53
CA ARG A 145 -26.59 12.96 13.42
C ARG A 145 -26.57 11.68 14.24
N LEU A 146 -26.20 10.54 13.64
CA LEU A 146 -26.11 9.26 14.35
C LEU A 146 -24.96 9.26 15.36
N TYR A 147 -23.82 9.85 15.00
CA TYR A 147 -22.66 9.97 15.88
C TYR A 147 -22.97 10.86 17.09
N ASP A 148 -23.59 12.01 16.86
CA ASP A 148 -24.03 12.95 17.92
C ASP A 148 -25.09 12.31 18.84
N ALA A 149 -25.92 11.41 18.30
CA ALA A 149 -26.89 10.63 19.07
C ALA A 149 -26.28 9.43 19.84
N GLY A 150 -24.95 9.29 19.86
CA GLY A 150 -24.25 8.24 20.60
C GLY A 150 -24.26 6.86 19.95
N LYS A 151 -24.69 6.74 18.69
CA LYS A 151 -24.75 5.45 17.98
C LYS A 151 -23.39 5.08 17.37
N HIS A 152 -22.41 4.73 18.18
CA HIS A 152 -21.03 4.46 17.73
C HIS A 152 -20.82 3.03 17.23
N THR A 153 -21.50 2.64 16.15
CA THR A 153 -21.23 1.34 15.50
C THR A 153 -19.88 1.37 14.78
N PRO A 154 -19.19 0.21 14.63
CA PRO A 154 -17.92 0.13 13.89
C PRO A 154 -18.00 0.76 12.48
N GLU A 155 -19.06 0.45 11.73
CA GLU A 155 -19.29 1.00 10.38
C GLU A 155 -19.43 2.52 10.40
N LEU A 156 -20.24 3.07 11.32
CA LEU A 156 -20.43 4.52 11.41
C LEU A 156 -19.12 5.22 11.75
N ILE A 157 -18.39 4.72 12.75
CA ILE A 157 -17.13 5.32 13.18
C ILE A 157 -16.11 5.30 12.06
N ASN A 158 -15.95 4.16 11.38
CA ASN A 158 -15.05 4.03 10.25
C ASN A 158 -15.41 5.01 9.12
N ASN A 159 -16.68 5.04 8.69
CA ASN A 159 -17.07 5.84 7.54
C ASN A 159 -17.09 7.33 7.85
N TYR A 160 -17.54 7.72 9.05
CA TYR A 160 -17.56 9.12 9.46
C TYR A 160 -16.15 9.67 9.65
N ALA A 161 -15.25 8.92 10.30
CA ALA A 161 -13.85 9.31 10.39
C ALA A 161 -13.21 9.41 8.99
N PHE A 162 -13.50 8.45 8.10
CA PHE A 162 -12.99 8.50 6.73
C PHE A 162 -13.47 9.72 5.96
N TYR A 163 -14.76 10.08 6.09
CA TYR A 163 -15.34 11.32 5.55
C TYR A 163 -14.60 12.56 6.06
N LEU A 164 -14.39 12.68 7.38
CA LEU A 164 -13.73 13.82 7.99
C LEU A 164 -12.29 13.99 7.48
N LEU A 165 -11.52 12.89 7.43
CA LEU A 165 -10.16 12.91 6.87
C LEU A 165 -10.15 13.35 5.40
N GLY A 166 -11.12 12.88 4.60
CA GLY A 166 -11.26 13.29 3.20
C GLY A 166 -11.62 14.77 3.01
N HIS A 167 -12.07 15.46 4.06
CA HIS A 167 -12.43 16.88 4.07
C HIS A 167 -11.46 17.75 4.87
N GLN A 168 -10.21 17.29 5.06
CA GLN A 168 -9.16 18.02 5.79
C GLN A 168 -9.50 18.28 7.27
N GLN A 169 -10.44 17.54 7.84
CA GLN A 169 -10.79 17.57 9.27
C GLN A 169 -10.06 16.45 10.00
N GLU A 170 -8.72 16.52 9.95
CA GLU A 170 -7.86 15.44 10.43
C GLU A 170 -7.99 15.22 11.94
N GLU A 171 -7.96 16.32 12.71
CA GLU A 171 -8.08 16.26 14.16
C GLU A 171 -9.39 15.61 14.58
N GLU A 172 -10.52 16.06 14.01
CA GLU A 172 -11.84 15.50 14.29
C GLU A 172 -11.94 14.03 13.86
N GLY A 173 -11.44 13.69 12.67
CA GLY A 173 -11.44 12.33 12.15
C GLY A 173 -10.70 11.36 13.09
N PHE A 174 -9.49 11.71 13.51
CA PHE A 174 -8.75 10.88 14.48
C PHE A 174 -9.38 10.89 15.87
N LYS A 175 -9.98 12.01 16.30
CA LYS A 175 -10.69 12.11 17.58
C LYS A 175 -11.89 11.15 17.65
N VAL A 176 -12.67 11.05 16.57
CA VAL A 176 -13.79 10.10 16.45
C VAL A 176 -13.32 8.67 16.70
N VAL A 177 -12.23 8.25 16.04
CA VAL A 177 -11.70 6.88 16.17
C VAL A 177 -11.06 6.64 17.53
N ASN A 178 -10.27 7.59 18.03
CA ASN A 178 -9.59 7.47 19.32
C ASN A 178 -10.60 7.39 20.48
N ASN A 179 -11.66 8.17 20.44
CA ASN A 179 -12.72 8.10 21.44
C ASN A 179 -13.43 6.75 21.40
N TYR A 180 -13.78 6.27 20.20
CA TYR A 180 -14.37 4.95 20.04
C TYR A 180 -13.45 3.82 20.56
N PHE A 181 -12.15 3.85 20.25
CA PHE A 181 -11.20 2.86 20.76
C PHE A 181 -11.14 2.80 22.29
N LYS A 182 -11.29 3.95 22.97
CA LYS A 182 -11.29 4.06 24.44
C LYS A 182 -12.54 3.45 25.07
N THR A 183 -13.67 3.40 24.37
CA THR A 183 -14.89 2.75 24.90
C THR A 183 -14.87 1.23 24.76
N LEU A 184 -14.02 0.68 23.89
CA LEU A 184 -13.93 -0.76 23.65
C LEU A 184 -13.11 -1.47 24.74
N SER A 185 -13.67 -2.57 25.25
CA SER A 185 -12.90 -3.51 26.08
C SER A 185 -11.76 -4.17 25.29
N PRO A 186 -10.71 -4.69 25.94
CA PRO A 186 -9.66 -5.44 25.24
C PRO A 186 -10.17 -6.60 24.38
N LYS A 187 -11.28 -7.24 24.79
CA LYS A 187 -11.92 -8.30 24.01
C LYS A 187 -12.62 -7.75 22.76
N ASP A 188 -13.28 -6.60 22.87
CA ASP A 188 -13.99 -5.99 21.73
C ASP A 188 -13.03 -5.39 20.70
N ARG A 189 -11.88 -4.89 21.13
CA ARG A 189 -10.81 -4.41 20.23
C ARG A 189 -10.31 -5.53 19.29
N LEU A 190 -10.40 -6.80 19.69
CA LEU A 190 -9.97 -7.94 18.87
C LEU A 190 -11.02 -8.42 17.85
N LYS A 191 -12.25 -7.90 17.91
CA LYS A 191 -13.31 -8.31 16.98
C LYS A 191 -13.02 -7.80 15.56
N ALA A 192 -13.34 -8.62 14.56
CA ALA A 192 -13.11 -8.33 13.16
C ALA A 192 -13.72 -6.99 12.70
N GLU A 193 -14.91 -6.66 13.20
CA GLU A 193 -15.60 -5.39 12.92
C GLU A 193 -14.81 -4.14 13.34
N ASN A 194 -13.87 -4.26 14.28
CA ASN A 194 -13.03 -3.17 14.78
C ASN A 194 -11.61 -3.16 14.18
N ALA A 195 -11.29 -4.08 13.26
CA ALA A 195 -9.96 -4.17 12.65
C ALA A 195 -9.55 -2.86 11.92
N PHE A 196 -10.52 -2.09 11.44
CA PHE A 196 -10.29 -0.82 10.75
C PHE A 196 -9.49 0.20 11.57
N ILE A 197 -9.63 0.16 12.91
CA ILE A 197 -8.90 1.02 13.85
C ILE A 197 -7.40 0.84 13.63
N PHE A 198 -6.98 -0.40 13.43
CA PHE A 198 -5.58 -0.78 13.26
C PHE A 198 -5.13 -0.63 11.80
N THR A 199 -5.93 -1.12 10.85
CA THR A 199 -5.52 -1.16 9.44
C THR A 199 -5.51 0.22 8.77
N ARG A 200 -6.34 1.16 9.24
CA ARG A 200 -6.52 2.49 8.63
C ARG A 200 -6.07 3.64 9.54
N TYR A 201 -6.42 3.60 10.82
CA TYR A 201 -6.27 4.75 11.72
C TYR A 201 -5.12 4.64 12.72
N THR A 202 -4.30 3.59 12.62
CA THR A 202 -3.07 3.48 13.41
C THR A 202 -1.89 3.94 12.57
N LEU A 203 -1.32 5.08 12.94
CA LEU A 203 -0.20 5.73 12.25
C LEU A 203 1.10 5.68 13.06
N ASN A 204 1.02 5.47 14.37
CA ASN A 204 2.15 5.51 15.29
C ASN A 204 2.23 4.20 16.07
N LEU A 205 3.41 3.56 16.09
CA LEU A 205 3.65 2.32 16.82
C LEU A 205 3.64 2.50 18.35
N ASN A 206 3.88 3.73 18.81
CA ASN A 206 4.03 4.06 20.23
C ASN A 206 2.73 4.58 20.87
N ASP A 207 1.66 4.79 20.09
CA ASP A 207 0.36 5.16 20.64
C ASP A 207 -0.40 3.93 21.17
N GLU A 208 -1.48 4.15 21.92
CA GLU A 208 -2.26 3.06 22.53
C GLU A 208 -2.75 2.02 21.50
N LYS A 209 -3.06 2.45 20.26
CA LYS A 209 -3.55 1.56 19.20
C LYS A 209 -2.39 0.75 18.64
N GLY A 210 -1.24 1.39 18.36
CA GLY A 210 -0.03 0.74 17.87
C GLY A 210 0.52 -0.30 18.84
N LEU A 211 0.56 0.03 20.13
CA LEU A 211 0.96 -0.89 21.20
C LEU A 211 -0.01 -2.07 21.29
N PHE A 212 -1.32 -1.80 21.31
CA PHE A 212 -2.32 -2.87 21.35
C PHE A 212 -2.23 -3.80 20.14
N MET A 213 -2.13 -3.22 18.93
CA MET A 213 -2.04 -3.95 17.67
C MET A 213 -0.86 -4.92 17.64
N THR A 214 0.32 -4.46 18.08
CA THR A 214 1.56 -5.25 18.05
C THR A 214 1.58 -6.32 19.14
N GLN A 215 1.16 -6.00 20.37
CA GLN A 215 1.14 -6.94 21.49
C GLN A 215 0.09 -8.06 21.33
N ASN A 216 -0.93 -7.85 20.50
CA ASN A 216 -2.05 -8.78 20.36
C ASN A 216 -2.18 -9.35 18.95
N LEU A 217 -1.14 -9.25 18.11
CA LEU A 217 -1.21 -9.65 16.71
C LEU A 217 -1.75 -11.08 16.52
N ASP A 218 -1.27 -12.03 17.33
CA ASP A 218 -1.69 -13.43 17.28
C ASP A 218 -3.07 -13.73 17.88
N ARG A 219 -3.74 -12.72 18.44
CA ARG A 219 -5.07 -12.84 19.04
C ARG A 219 -6.19 -12.38 18.13
N PHE A 220 -5.89 -11.67 17.04
CA PHE A 220 -6.87 -11.34 16.02
C PHE A 220 -7.30 -12.59 15.24
N ASP A 221 -8.54 -12.58 14.73
CA ASP A 221 -9.00 -13.59 13.77
C ASP A 221 -8.11 -13.61 12.53
N THR A 222 -8.11 -14.73 11.79
CA THR A 222 -7.19 -14.97 10.67
C THR A 222 -7.23 -13.86 9.61
N LYS A 223 -8.41 -13.34 9.27
CA LYS A 223 -8.55 -12.32 8.23
C LYS A 223 -8.02 -10.98 8.73
N SER A 224 -8.44 -10.54 9.92
CA SER A 224 -7.97 -9.28 10.51
C SER A 224 -6.48 -9.33 10.79
N ARG A 225 -5.96 -10.45 11.29
CA ARG A 225 -4.53 -10.66 11.56
C ARG A 225 -3.68 -10.45 10.32
N SER A 226 -4.08 -10.98 9.16
CA SER A 226 -3.34 -10.81 7.92
C SER A 226 -3.24 -9.34 7.52
N LEU A 227 -4.36 -8.61 7.55
CA LEU A 227 -4.42 -7.18 7.22
C LEU A 227 -3.63 -6.33 8.22
N ILE A 228 -3.77 -6.64 9.50
CA ILE A 228 -3.05 -5.95 10.58
C ILE A 228 -1.55 -6.24 10.48
N LYS A 229 -1.12 -7.47 10.19
CA LYS A 229 0.30 -7.81 9.98
C LYS A 229 0.89 -7.00 8.83
N ALA A 230 0.17 -6.89 7.72
CA ALA A 230 0.62 -6.06 6.59
C ALA A 230 0.75 -4.57 6.98
N ARG A 231 -0.19 -4.05 7.79
CA ARG A 231 -0.09 -2.68 8.32
C ARG A 231 1.08 -2.52 9.28
N THR A 232 1.29 -3.47 10.18
CA THR A 232 2.43 -3.53 11.10
C THR A 232 3.74 -3.51 10.31
N GLN A 233 3.89 -4.38 9.30
CA GLN A 233 5.05 -4.42 8.41
C GLN A 233 5.36 -3.04 7.80
N LEU A 234 4.34 -2.37 7.26
CA LEU A 234 4.48 -1.03 6.67
C LEU A 234 4.99 -0.01 7.69
N LEU A 235 4.40 0.04 8.88
CA LEU A 235 4.78 1.00 9.93
C LEU A 235 6.22 0.76 10.42
N PHE A 236 6.61 -0.51 10.63
CA PHE A 236 7.98 -0.85 11.03
C PHE A 236 9.00 -0.54 9.94
N ARG A 237 8.70 -0.80 8.65
CA ARG A 237 9.56 -0.37 7.54
C ARG A 237 9.77 1.15 7.53
N ASN A 238 8.70 1.92 7.67
CA ASN A 238 8.79 3.38 7.72
C ASN A 238 9.63 3.87 8.91
N ALA A 239 9.50 3.22 10.08
CA ALA A 239 10.34 3.53 11.24
C ALA A 239 11.82 3.26 10.94
N VAL A 240 12.16 2.10 10.37
CA VAL A 240 13.56 1.77 9.98
C VAL A 240 14.07 2.75 8.92
N TYR A 241 13.24 3.22 7.98
CA TYR A 241 13.63 4.20 6.97
C TYR A 241 14.10 5.53 7.54
N GLN A 242 13.59 5.98 8.68
CA GLN A 242 14.08 7.20 9.32
C GLN A 242 15.56 7.07 9.75
N TYR A 243 15.99 5.87 10.15
CA TYR A 243 17.39 5.58 10.46
C TYR A 243 18.19 5.35 9.19
N PHE A 244 17.70 4.49 8.29
CA PHE A 244 18.39 4.07 7.07
C PHE A 244 18.69 5.23 6.10
N SER A 245 17.77 6.18 5.99
CA SER A 245 17.95 7.37 5.15
C SER A 245 19.04 8.33 5.65
N GLY A 246 19.66 8.06 6.81
CA GLY A 246 20.64 8.94 7.45
C GLY A 246 20.04 10.15 8.13
N TYR A 247 18.71 10.32 8.14
CA TYR A 247 18.05 11.46 8.79
C TYR A 247 18.38 11.52 10.28
N MET A 248 18.16 10.43 11.01
CA MET A 248 18.44 10.38 12.46
C MET A 248 19.91 10.66 12.78
N TRP A 249 20.83 10.20 11.92
CA TRP A 249 22.26 10.42 12.07
C TRP A 249 22.65 11.89 11.81
N LYS A 250 22.28 12.44 10.64
CA LYS A 250 22.64 13.80 10.21
C LYS A 250 22.08 14.86 11.16
N GLU A 251 20.85 14.66 11.62
CA GLU A 251 20.17 15.58 12.54
C GLU A 251 20.59 15.38 14.01
N LYS A 252 21.52 14.46 14.30
CA LYS A 252 21.96 14.11 15.66
C LYS A 252 20.80 13.69 16.58
N LYS A 253 19.78 13.04 16.00
CA LYS A 253 18.59 12.52 16.70
C LYS A 253 18.65 11.02 16.96
N TYR A 254 19.70 10.35 16.51
CA TYR A 254 19.89 8.92 16.74
C TYR A 254 19.90 8.60 18.24
N ASN A 255 19.01 7.69 18.65
CA ASN A 255 18.96 7.13 19.99
C ASN A 255 19.14 5.61 19.88
N GLU A 256 20.20 5.09 20.50
CA GLU A 256 20.54 3.67 20.43
C GLU A 256 19.50 2.78 21.11
N THR A 257 18.96 3.20 22.25
CA THR A 257 17.92 2.45 22.98
C THR A 257 16.68 2.28 22.13
N ASP A 258 16.20 3.35 21.50
CA ASP A 258 15.00 3.32 20.64
C ASP A 258 15.24 2.44 19.40
N TYR A 259 16.42 2.55 18.79
CA TYR A 259 16.81 1.73 17.63
C TYR A 259 16.87 0.23 17.97
N LEU A 260 17.50 -0.13 19.08
CA LEU A 260 17.59 -1.53 19.52
C LEU A 260 16.22 -2.10 19.91
N GLN A 261 15.35 -1.27 20.51
CA GLN A 261 13.98 -1.66 20.79
C GLN A 261 13.18 -1.92 19.51
N LEU A 262 13.32 -1.07 18.49
CA LEU A 262 12.71 -1.27 17.17
C LEU A 262 13.16 -2.59 16.53
N LYS A 263 14.47 -2.87 16.55
CA LYS A 263 15.06 -4.11 16.02
C LYS A 263 14.52 -5.35 16.74
N LYS A 264 14.48 -5.32 18.08
CA LYS A 264 13.92 -6.39 18.91
C LYS A 264 12.44 -6.66 18.62
N GLN A 265 11.65 -5.61 18.39
CA GLN A 265 10.24 -5.76 18.03
C GLN A 265 10.05 -6.41 16.66
N ILE A 266 10.89 -6.05 15.67
CA ILE A 266 10.89 -6.68 14.34
C ILE A 266 11.18 -8.19 14.42
N GLU A 267 12.12 -8.59 15.29
CA GLU A 267 12.43 -10.00 15.56
C GLU A 267 11.27 -10.72 16.26
N THR A 268 10.75 -10.13 17.34
CA THR A 268 9.66 -10.69 18.14
C THR A 268 8.40 -10.93 17.31
N LEU A 269 8.06 -9.98 16.44
CA LEU A 269 6.90 -10.05 15.53
C LEU A 269 7.20 -10.87 14.26
N GLN A 270 8.42 -11.38 14.10
CA GLN A 270 8.87 -12.16 12.94
C GLN A 270 8.70 -11.43 11.60
N LEU A 271 8.79 -10.11 11.58
CA LEU A 271 8.60 -9.28 10.39
C LEU A 271 9.72 -9.50 9.35
N HIS A 272 10.88 -9.97 9.80
CA HIS A 272 12.01 -10.33 8.93
C HIS A 272 11.72 -11.49 7.98
N LYS A 273 10.69 -12.30 8.26
CA LYS A 273 10.28 -13.39 7.36
C LYS A 273 9.63 -12.88 6.07
N ASP A 274 9.01 -11.71 6.14
CA ASP A 274 8.33 -11.09 5.01
C ASP A 274 9.19 -9.98 4.35
N TYR A 275 10.33 -9.63 4.96
CA TYR A 275 11.18 -8.52 4.49
C TYR A 275 12.63 -8.60 4.98
N PRO A 276 13.64 -8.41 4.11
CA PRO A 276 15.05 -8.54 4.48
C PRO A 276 15.60 -7.28 5.18
N TYR A 277 15.37 -7.15 6.49
CA TYR A 277 15.88 -6.00 7.27
C TYR A 277 17.39 -5.99 7.53
N ALA A 278 18.05 -7.15 7.45
CA ALA A 278 19.45 -7.30 7.89
C ALA A 278 20.44 -6.35 7.18
N PRO A 279 20.39 -6.17 5.85
CA PRO A 279 21.29 -5.26 5.14
C PRO A 279 21.10 -3.79 5.57
N MET A 280 19.85 -3.38 5.81
CA MET A 280 19.55 -2.05 6.31
C MET A 280 20.12 -1.82 7.71
N PHE A 281 20.01 -2.80 8.60
CA PHE A 281 20.58 -2.70 9.94
C PHE A 281 22.10 -2.59 9.90
N ALA A 282 22.77 -3.38 9.06
CA ALA A 282 24.22 -3.29 8.87
C ALA A 282 24.65 -1.88 8.41
N LEU A 283 23.89 -1.27 7.49
CA LEU A 283 24.17 0.08 6.99
C LEU A 283 23.88 1.16 8.05
N ILE A 284 22.79 1.06 8.79
CA ILE A 284 22.47 1.99 9.90
C ILE A 284 23.57 1.94 10.95
N GLU A 285 23.92 0.75 11.42
CA GLU A 285 24.91 0.55 12.48
C GLU A 285 26.30 1.02 12.05
N SER A 286 26.70 0.72 10.80
CA SER A 286 27.96 1.19 10.25
C SER A 286 27.99 2.71 10.10
N ARG A 287 26.92 3.34 9.62
CA ARG A 287 26.89 4.81 9.49
C ARG A 287 27.07 5.52 10.83
N VAL A 288 26.46 4.98 11.89
CA VAL A 288 26.51 5.58 13.23
C VAL A 288 27.89 5.40 13.88
N LYS A 289 28.52 4.24 13.69
CA LYS A 289 29.76 3.86 14.39
C LYS A 289 31.03 4.19 13.62
N ASP A 290 30.97 4.14 12.30
CA ASP A 290 32.14 4.14 11.44
C ASP A 290 32.35 5.46 10.70
N ASN A 291 33.59 5.66 10.26
CA ASN A 291 33.95 6.71 9.32
C ASN A 291 33.41 6.41 7.90
N ASP A 292 33.52 7.39 7.00
CA ASP A 292 32.92 7.31 5.67
C ASP A 292 33.49 6.18 4.80
N LEU A 293 34.79 5.89 4.86
CA LEU A 293 35.40 4.82 4.06
C LEU A 293 34.92 3.44 4.51
N THR A 294 34.82 3.22 5.81
CA THR A 294 34.29 1.97 6.36
C THR A 294 32.79 1.84 6.06
N PHE A 295 32.02 2.93 6.19
CA PHE A 295 30.61 2.94 5.83
C PHE A 295 30.41 2.67 4.33
N LEU A 296 31.20 3.28 3.44
CA LEU A 296 31.16 3.01 2.01
C LEU A 296 31.50 1.54 1.69
N SER A 297 32.45 0.95 2.42
CA SER A 297 32.74 -0.49 2.29
C SER A 297 31.54 -1.34 2.69
N CYS A 298 30.79 -0.93 3.72
CA CYS A 298 29.52 -1.54 4.10
C CYS A 298 28.46 -1.39 2.98
N CYS A 299 28.33 -0.20 2.38
CA CYS A 299 27.46 0.04 1.23
C CYS A 299 27.74 -0.94 0.09
N ASN A 300 29.02 -1.09 -0.31
CA ASN A 300 29.41 -2.02 -1.36
C ASN A 300 29.04 -3.47 -1.03
N ARG A 301 29.24 -3.91 0.21
CA ARG A 301 28.94 -5.27 0.65
C ARG A 301 27.44 -5.57 0.66
N GLU A 302 26.64 -4.63 1.14
CA GLU A 302 25.22 -4.85 1.39
C GLU A 302 24.31 -4.47 0.21
N TYR A 303 24.81 -3.73 -0.79
CA TYR A 303 23.99 -3.20 -1.88
C TYR A 303 23.12 -4.27 -2.55
N ASN A 304 23.71 -5.40 -2.93
CA ASN A 304 23.00 -6.48 -3.61
C ASN A 304 22.10 -7.32 -2.69
N ASN A 305 22.22 -7.14 -1.37
CA ASN A 305 21.34 -7.80 -0.40
C ASN A 305 20.08 -6.96 -0.12
N LEU A 306 20.07 -5.68 -0.46
CA LEU A 306 18.92 -4.80 -0.36
C LEU A 306 17.85 -5.14 -1.41
N ASP A 307 16.58 -4.90 -1.08
CA ASP A 307 15.53 -4.94 -2.09
C ASP A 307 15.68 -3.78 -3.10
N ALA A 308 15.00 -3.87 -4.25
CA ALA A 308 15.12 -2.87 -5.31
C ALA A 308 14.78 -1.44 -4.86
N ASN A 309 13.74 -1.26 -4.04
CA ASN A 309 13.36 0.06 -3.52
C ASN A 309 14.40 0.57 -2.52
N ASP A 310 14.95 -0.31 -1.69
CA ASP A 310 15.96 0.07 -0.70
C ASP A 310 17.28 0.46 -1.36
N ARG A 311 17.66 -0.19 -2.47
CA ARG A 311 18.80 0.24 -3.30
C ARG A 311 18.58 1.64 -3.84
N THR A 312 17.40 1.92 -4.38
CA THR A 312 17.03 3.28 -4.81
C THR A 312 17.10 4.26 -3.65
N LEU A 313 16.53 3.93 -2.50
CA LEU A 313 16.56 4.79 -1.31
C LEU A 313 17.99 5.07 -0.82
N LEU A 314 18.90 4.09 -0.86
CA LEU A 314 20.30 4.32 -0.49
C LEU A 314 20.93 5.38 -1.39
N ILE A 315 20.79 5.24 -2.71
CA ILE A 315 21.32 6.18 -3.70
C ILE A 315 20.77 7.60 -3.47
N LEU A 316 19.45 7.71 -3.29
CA LEU A 316 18.78 9.00 -3.07
C LEU A 316 19.21 9.72 -1.78
N ASN A 317 19.81 9.00 -0.83
CA ASN A 317 20.23 9.56 0.46
C ASN A 317 21.76 9.62 0.63
N LEU A 318 22.55 9.33 -0.40
CA LEU A 318 24.02 9.34 -0.30
C LEU A 318 24.56 10.71 0.15
N THR A 319 24.03 11.82 -0.36
CA THR A 319 24.46 13.17 0.05
C THR A 319 24.13 13.49 1.50
N ARG A 320 23.10 12.85 2.07
CA ARG A 320 22.83 12.93 3.51
C ARG A 320 23.77 12.04 4.31
N LEU A 321 24.10 10.86 3.79
CA LEU A 321 24.89 9.83 4.46
C LEU A 321 26.40 10.06 4.39
N PHE A 322 26.86 10.89 3.45
CA PHE A 322 28.26 11.28 3.28
C PHE A 322 28.37 12.80 3.37
N ASP A 323 28.97 13.30 4.45
CA ASP A 323 29.22 14.72 4.68
C ASP A 323 30.72 14.97 4.75
N THR A 324 31.39 14.79 3.60
CA THR A 324 32.84 14.77 3.52
C THR A 324 33.36 15.58 2.36
N GLN A 325 34.53 16.18 2.57
CA GLN A 325 35.33 16.86 1.54
C GLN A 325 36.59 16.05 1.20
N ASP A 326 36.72 14.84 1.76
CA ASP A 326 37.86 13.97 1.50
C ASP A 326 37.82 13.42 0.06
N LYS A 327 38.77 13.84 -0.77
CA LYS A 327 38.83 13.48 -2.20
C LYS A 327 38.93 11.97 -2.43
N THR A 328 39.57 11.24 -1.53
CA THR A 328 39.69 9.78 -1.65
C THR A 328 38.32 9.12 -1.50
N THR A 329 37.59 9.52 -0.47
CA THR A 329 36.23 9.06 -0.19
C THR A 329 35.27 9.44 -1.32
N LEU A 330 35.30 10.69 -1.79
CA LEU A 330 34.46 11.15 -2.90
C LEU A 330 34.74 10.37 -4.19
N LYS A 331 36.00 10.08 -4.50
CA LYS A 331 36.38 9.24 -5.66
C LYS A 331 35.82 7.82 -5.55
N GLN A 332 35.90 7.21 -4.37
CA GLN A 332 35.35 5.86 -4.16
C GLN A 332 33.82 5.88 -4.19
N LEU A 333 33.18 6.93 -3.68
CA LEU A 333 31.74 7.11 -3.74
C LEU A 333 31.25 7.26 -5.19
N SER A 334 31.96 8.03 -6.02
CA SER A 334 31.70 8.10 -7.47
C SER A 334 31.81 6.72 -8.12
N ALA A 335 32.87 5.96 -7.82
CA ALA A 335 33.05 4.61 -8.36
C ALA A 335 31.89 3.68 -7.96
N PHE A 336 31.45 3.74 -6.71
CA PHE A 336 30.28 3.00 -6.22
C PHE A 336 29.03 3.34 -7.03
N ILE A 337 28.67 4.62 -7.16
CA ILE A 337 27.48 5.05 -7.93
C ILE A 337 27.58 4.56 -9.38
N ARG A 338 28.72 4.79 -10.03
CA ARG A 338 28.95 4.41 -11.44
C ARG A 338 28.82 2.90 -11.66
N SER A 339 29.28 2.08 -10.72
CA SER A 339 29.22 0.62 -10.82
C SER A 339 27.79 0.06 -10.83
N HIS A 340 26.81 0.83 -10.32
CA HIS A 340 25.42 0.41 -10.22
C HIS A 340 24.46 1.12 -11.18
N LEU A 341 24.94 2.06 -12.01
CA LEU A 341 24.08 2.85 -12.92
C LEU A 341 23.20 1.99 -13.83
N ALA A 342 23.72 0.84 -14.30
CA ALA A 342 22.99 -0.05 -15.19
C ALA A 342 21.80 -0.76 -14.52
N GLU A 343 21.79 -0.84 -13.19
CA GLU A 343 20.72 -1.48 -12.40
C GLU A 343 19.64 -0.50 -11.95
N MET A 344 19.90 0.81 -12.10
CA MET A 344 19.01 1.87 -11.63
C MET A 344 17.87 2.15 -12.60
N ASP A 345 16.70 2.49 -12.07
CA ASP A 345 15.63 3.03 -12.89
C ASP A 345 15.96 4.45 -13.38
N ALA A 346 15.23 4.93 -14.40
CA ALA A 346 15.49 6.22 -15.03
C ALA A 346 15.46 7.42 -14.07
N LYS A 347 14.60 7.40 -13.04
CA LYS A 347 14.55 8.50 -12.06
C LYS A 347 15.78 8.45 -11.17
N THR A 348 16.15 7.26 -10.70
CA THR A 348 17.33 7.05 -9.86
C THR A 348 18.62 7.46 -10.59
N ILE A 349 18.73 7.19 -11.90
CA ILE A 349 19.86 7.63 -12.74
C ILE A 349 20.00 9.15 -12.77
N ILE A 350 18.88 9.89 -12.90
CA ILE A 350 18.91 11.37 -12.93
C ILE A 350 19.49 11.91 -11.62
N TYR A 351 19.01 11.41 -10.48
CA TYR A 351 19.54 11.81 -9.17
C TYR A 351 21.01 11.41 -8.98
N ALA A 352 21.37 10.19 -9.37
CA ALA A 352 22.77 9.73 -9.33
C ALA A 352 23.69 10.65 -10.16
N GLY A 353 23.23 11.11 -11.32
CA GLY A 353 23.97 12.06 -12.17
C GLY A 353 24.20 13.42 -11.49
N GLN A 354 23.22 13.92 -10.73
CA GLN A 354 23.37 15.15 -9.94
C GLN A 354 24.44 14.98 -8.86
N ILE A 355 24.38 13.88 -8.11
CA ILE A 355 25.38 13.58 -7.06
C ILE A 355 26.78 13.46 -7.67
N LEU A 356 26.93 12.73 -8.79
CA LEU A 356 28.21 12.61 -9.50
C LEU A 356 28.75 13.97 -9.94
N SER A 357 27.90 14.84 -10.48
CA SER A 357 28.29 16.18 -10.89
C SER A 357 28.76 17.07 -9.74
N GLU A 358 28.32 16.80 -8.51
CA GLU A 358 28.75 17.53 -7.31
C GLU A 358 30.08 16.99 -6.76
N ILE A 359 30.24 15.66 -6.69
CA ILE A 359 31.39 15.03 -6.02
C ILE A 359 32.62 14.85 -6.92
N GLU A 360 32.49 15.02 -8.25
CA GLU A 360 33.58 14.90 -9.21
C GLU A 360 34.25 16.24 -9.59
N GLN A 361 33.78 17.36 -9.02
CA GLN A 361 34.44 18.68 -9.12
C GLN A 361 35.66 18.75 -8.21
#